data_AF-A0A5K0UUF3-F1
#
_entry.id   AF-A0A5K0UUF3-F1
#
_cell.length_a   1.000
_cell.length_b   1.000
_cell.length_c   1.000
_cell.angle_alpha   90.00
_cell.angle_beta   90.00
_cell.angle_gamma   90.00
#
_symmetry.space_group_name_H-M   'P 1'
#
loop_
_entity.id
_entity.type
_entity.pdbx_description
1 polymer ?
#
loop_
_entity_poly.entity_id
_entity_poly.type
_entity_poly.pdbx_seq_one_letter_code
_entity_poly.pdbx_strand_id
1 'polypeptide(L)'
;LTFKRIVKSRSTEDFSGVPYVATLLNCLLSAWYGLPFVSPHNLLVSTINGAGTAIEAVYVVLFLVFAINGRTRAKVAGLLALILTVFAGVVLVSLLALHGQHRKIFCGFAATIFSICMYASPLSIM
;
A
#
# COMPACT_ATOMS: atom_id res chain seq x y z
N LEU A 1 -13.62 -15.38 -1.96
CA LEU A 1 -14.66 -15.57 -3.01
C LEU A 1 -14.35 -14.77 -4.29
N THR A 2 -13.88 -13.53 -4.17
CA THR A 2 -13.50 -12.65 -5.29
C THR A 2 -12.34 -13.17 -6.16
N PHE A 3 -11.23 -13.61 -5.54
CA PHE A 3 -10.05 -14.06 -6.29
C PHE A 3 -10.22 -15.39 -7.04
N LYS A 4 -10.98 -16.33 -6.45
CA LYS A 4 -11.37 -17.58 -7.13
C LYS A 4 -12.17 -17.30 -8.41
N ARG A 5 -12.93 -16.20 -8.46
CA ARG A 5 -13.63 -15.75 -9.67
C ARG A 5 -12.67 -15.12 -10.68
N ILE A 6 -11.81 -14.19 -10.28
CA ILE A 6 -10.84 -13.53 -11.18
C ILE A 6 -9.90 -14.56 -11.84
N VAL A 7 -9.37 -15.52 -11.07
CA VAL A 7 -8.50 -16.59 -11.60
C VAL A 7 -9.27 -17.57 -12.49
N LYS A 8 -10.55 -17.84 -12.19
CA LYS A 8 -11.39 -18.77 -12.97
C LYS A 8 -11.99 -18.13 -14.23
N SER A 9 -12.27 -16.82 -14.22
CA SER A 9 -12.83 -16.08 -15.36
C SER A 9 -11.75 -15.48 -16.27
N ARG A 10 -10.49 -15.43 -15.82
CA ARG A 10 -9.38 -14.69 -16.46
C ARG A 10 -9.73 -13.23 -16.79
N SER A 11 -10.70 -12.65 -16.10
CA SER A 11 -11.17 -11.29 -16.28
C SER A 11 -11.30 -10.63 -14.91
N THR A 12 -10.79 -9.41 -14.78
CA THR A 12 -10.95 -8.61 -13.58
C THR A 12 -12.38 -8.12 -13.35
N GLU A 13 -13.35 -8.44 -14.24
CA GLU A 13 -14.73 -7.93 -14.17
C GLU A 13 -14.73 -6.40 -13.89
N ASP A 14 -15.67 -5.88 -13.09
CA ASP A 14 -15.71 -4.48 -12.61
C ASP A 14 -14.84 -4.24 -11.36
N PHE A 15 -13.98 -5.19 -10.97
CA PHE A 15 -13.13 -5.00 -9.80
C PHE A 15 -12.08 -3.93 -10.06
N SER A 16 -12.15 -2.84 -9.31
CA SER A 16 -11.17 -1.77 -9.34
C SER A 16 -9.85 -2.25 -8.73
N GLY A 17 -8.73 -2.03 -9.42
CA GLY A 17 -7.39 -2.29 -8.88
C GLY A 17 -6.94 -1.27 -7.82
N VAL A 18 -7.70 -0.17 -7.67
CA VAL A 18 -7.35 0.97 -6.80
C VAL A 18 -7.26 0.59 -5.32
N PRO A 19 -8.18 -0.19 -4.72
CA PRO A 19 -8.10 -0.55 -3.31
C PRO A 19 -6.86 -1.36 -2.96
N TYR A 20 -6.40 -2.24 -3.86
CA TYR A 20 -5.17 -3.03 -3.65
C TYR A 20 -3.94 -2.13 -3.63
N VAL A 21 -3.83 -1.20 -4.58
CA VAL A 21 -2.73 -0.24 -4.62
C VAL A 21 -2.77 0.70 -3.40
N ALA A 22 -3.95 1.18 -2.99
CA ALA A 22 -4.07 2.02 -1.80
C ALA A 22 -3.67 1.27 -0.51
N THR A 23 -4.11 0.01 -0.37
CA THR A 23 -3.74 -0.85 0.77
C THR A 23 -2.24 -1.13 0.78
N LEU A 24 -1.63 -1.36 -0.39
CA LEU A 24 -0.19 -1.55 -0.53
C LEU A 24 0.60 -0.35 0.01
N LEU A 25 0.19 0.89 -0.32
CA LEU A 25 0.84 2.08 0.22
C LEU A 25 0.74 2.16 1.75
N ASN A 26 -0.44 1.89 2.30
CA ASN A 26 -0.65 1.92 3.74
C ASN A 26 0.23 0.88 4.47
N CYS A 27 0.31 -0.33 3.91
CA CYS A 27 1.16 -1.38 4.44
C CYS A 27 2.65 -1.01 4.32
N LEU A 28 3.11 -0.44 3.21
CA LEU A 28 4.49 0.01 3.04
C LEU A 28 4.88 1.07 4.08
N LEU A 29 4.05 2.11 4.25
CA LEU A 29 4.30 3.19 5.21
C LEU A 29 4.29 2.69 6.65
N SER A 30 3.33 1.83 6.99
CA SER A 30 3.21 1.24 8.33
C SER A 30 4.35 0.26 8.62
N ALA A 31 4.78 -0.51 7.62
CA ALA A 31 5.92 -1.41 7.74
C ALA A 31 7.21 -0.64 7.98
N TRP A 32 7.42 0.47 7.25
CA TRP A 32 8.55 1.38 7.42
C TRP A 32 8.56 2.04 8.79
N TYR A 33 7.41 2.55 9.24
CA TYR A 33 7.26 3.12 10.58
C TYR A 33 7.61 2.12 11.69
N GLY A 34 7.22 0.85 11.53
CA GLY A 34 7.49 -0.21 12.50
C GLY A 34 8.94 -0.68 12.58
N LEU A 35 9.82 -0.25 11.67
CA LEU A 35 11.23 -0.67 11.68
C LEU A 35 11.94 -0.15 12.95
N PRO A 36 12.87 -0.93 13.52
CA PRO A 36 13.43 -0.64 14.84
C PRO A 36 14.25 0.65 14.88
N PHE A 37 14.83 1.06 13.74
CA PHE A 37 15.52 2.34 13.63
C PHE A 37 14.56 3.53 13.50
N VAL A 38 13.34 3.35 12.97
CA VAL A 38 12.33 4.42 12.88
C VAL A 38 11.56 4.54 14.19
N SER A 39 11.05 3.43 14.71
CA SER A 39 10.23 3.37 15.91
C SER A 39 10.61 2.17 16.77
N PRO A 40 11.39 2.38 17.85
CA PRO A 40 11.81 1.29 18.74
C PRO A 40 10.61 0.55 19.33
N HIS A 41 10.75 -0.78 19.48
CA HIS A 41 9.75 -1.70 20.05
C HIS A 41 8.45 -1.89 19.22
N ASN A 42 8.41 -1.46 17.95
CA ASN A 42 7.24 -1.61 17.08
C ASN A 42 7.40 -2.66 15.97
N LEU A 43 8.25 -3.67 16.20
CA LEU A 43 8.54 -4.72 15.22
C LEU A 43 7.29 -5.49 14.76
N LEU A 44 6.31 -5.70 15.64
CA LEU A 44 5.06 -6.40 15.28
C LEU A 44 4.26 -5.64 14.21
N VAL A 45 4.31 -4.30 14.22
CA VAL A 45 3.69 -3.46 13.18
C VAL A 45 4.42 -3.69 11.86
N SER A 46 5.74 -3.80 11.89
CA SER A 46 6.55 -4.09 10.71
C SER A 46 6.26 -5.47 10.13
N THR A 47 6.12 -6.50 10.97
CA THR A 47 5.86 -7.86 10.50
C THR A 47 4.47 -8.00 9.87
N ILE A 48 3.43 -7.46 10.50
CA ILE A 48 2.05 -7.61 9.98
C ILE A 48 1.88 -6.83 8.68
N ASN A 49 2.41 -5.60 8.62
CA ASN A 49 2.32 -4.77 7.43
C ASN A 49 3.31 -5.20 6.34
N GLY A 50 4.43 -5.81 6.70
CA GLY A 50 5.35 -6.45 5.75
C GLY A 50 4.70 -7.65 5.07
N ALA A 51 4.01 -8.50 5.83
CA ALA A 51 3.22 -9.60 5.26
C ALA A 51 2.06 -9.07 4.39
N GLY A 52 1.34 -8.04 4.86
CA GLY A 52 0.31 -7.35 4.07
C GLY A 52 0.86 -6.79 2.76
N THR A 53 2.03 -6.15 2.79
CA THR A 53 2.73 -5.64 1.60
C THR A 53 3.00 -6.76 0.61
N ALA A 54 3.50 -7.92 1.06
CA ALA A 54 3.76 -9.06 0.17
C ALA A 54 2.48 -9.58 -0.49
N ILE A 55 1.40 -9.71 0.29
CA ILE A 55 0.10 -10.17 -0.21
C ILE A 55 -0.49 -9.18 -1.24
N GLU A 56 -0.51 -7.89 -0.91
CA GLU A 56 -1.03 -6.85 -1.79
C GLU A 56 -0.17 -6.69 -3.05
N ALA A 57 1.15 -6.83 -2.95
CA ALA A 57 2.03 -6.82 -4.11
C ALA A 57 1.70 -7.97 -5.07
N VAL A 58 1.45 -9.18 -4.54
CA VAL A 58 0.98 -10.31 -5.35
C VAL A 58 -0.34 -9.97 -6.05
N TYR A 59 -1.29 -9.36 -5.35
CA TYR A 59 -2.57 -8.97 -5.94
C TYR A 59 -2.42 -7.92 -7.04
N VAL A 60 -1.61 -6.89 -6.84
CA VAL A 60 -1.35 -5.86 -7.85
C VAL A 60 -0.65 -6.47 -9.07
N VAL A 61 0.33 -7.35 -8.88
CA VAL A 61 1.02 -8.03 -9.99
C VAL A 61 0.05 -8.90 -10.77
N LEU A 62 -0.76 -9.72 -10.09
CA LEU A 62 -1.78 -10.53 -10.75
C LEU A 62 -2.78 -9.66 -11.51
N PHE A 63 -3.23 -8.54 -10.93
CA PHE A 63 -4.13 -7.61 -11.60
C PHE A 63 -3.49 -7.05 -12.87
N LEU A 64 -2.23 -6.60 -12.83
CA LEU A 64 -1.54 -6.05 -14.00
C LEU A 64 -1.31 -7.08 -15.11
N VAL A 65 -1.07 -8.34 -14.74
CA VAL A 65 -0.87 -9.45 -15.70
C VAL A 65 -2.19 -9.89 -16.35
N PHE A 66 -3.27 -10.00 -15.57
CA PHE A 66 -4.55 -10.54 -16.03
C PHE A 66 -5.58 -9.48 -16.45
N ALA A 67 -5.29 -8.18 -16.27
CA ALA A 67 -6.19 -7.12 -16.73
C ALA A 67 -6.34 -7.14 -18.26
N ILE A 68 -7.53 -7.51 -18.72
CA ILE A 68 -7.89 -7.58 -20.15
C ILE A 68 -7.91 -6.17 -20.78
N ASN A 69 -8.33 -5.17 -20.02
CA ASN A 69 -8.46 -3.80 -20.52
C ASN A 69 -7.17 -2.99 -20.32
N GLY A 70 -6.49 -2.67 -21.43
CA GLY A 70 -5.24 -1.89 -21.43
C GLY A 70 -5.37 -0.51 -20.77
N ARG A 71 -6.53 0.14 -20.84
CA ARG A 71 -6.77 1.44 -20.18
C ARG A 71 -6.81 1.29 -18.66
N THR A 72 -7.50 0.27 -18.14
CA THR A 72 -7.55 -0.01 -16.69
C THR A 72 -6.17 -0.41 -16.18
N ARG A 73 -5.44 -1.24 -16.93
CA ARG A 73 -4.06 -1.60 -16.61
C ARG A 73 -3.15 -0.38 -16.51
N ALA A 74 -3.22 0.53 -17.49
CA ALA A 74 -2.42 1.76 -17.49
C ALA A 74 -2.75 2.66 -16.30
N LYS A 75 -4.05 2.80 -15.94
CA LYS A 75 -4.47 3.54 -14.75
C LYS A 75 -3.86 2.95 -13.47
N VAL A 76 -3.98 1.64 -13.28
CA VAL A 76 -3.47 0.97 -12.06
C VAL A 76 -1.94 0.99 -12.02
N ALA A 77 -1.27 0.83 -13.16
CA ALA A 77 0.19 0.98 -13.25
C ALA A 77 0.64 2.41 -12.92
N GLY A 78 -0.07 3.43 -13.42
CA GLY A 78 0.21 4.83 -13.09
C GLY A 78 -0.01 5.14 -11.61
N LEU A 79 -1.09 4.62 -11.02
CA LEU A 79 -1.35 4.69 -9.58
C LEU A 79 -0.26 3.97 -8.76
N LEU A 80 0.18 2.79 -9.20
CA LEU A 80 1.28 2.06 -8.56
C LEU A 80 2.58 2.88 -8.60
N ALA A 81 2.92 3.47 -9.74
CA ALA A 81 4.10 4.33 -9.87
C ALA A 81 3.99 5.55 -8.94
N LEU A 82 2.82 6.17 -8.86
CA LEU A 82 2.56 7.30 -7.97
C LEU A 82 2.78 6.92 -6.50
N ILE A 83 2.16 5.84 -6.02
CA ILE A 83 2.29 5.46 -4.61
C ILE A 83 3.72 5.04 -4.24
N LEU A 84 4.45 4.37 -5.14
CA LEU A 84 5.84 4.00 -4.92
C LEU A 84 6.74 5.23 -4.87
N THR A 85 6.43 6.24 -5.69
CA THR A 85 7.12 7.54 -5.65
C THR A 85 6.87 8.25 -4.32
N VAL A 86 5.62 8.27 -3.83
CA VAL A 86 5.29 8.83 -2.51
C VAL A 86 6.02 8.09 -1.40
N PHE A 87 6.00 6.75 -1.42
CA PHE A 87 6.69 5.93 -0.43
C PHE A 87 8.21 6.20 -0.45
N ALA A 88 8.83 6.20 -1.63
CA ALA A 88 10.25 6.51 -1.78
C ALA A 88 10.59 7.92 -1.26
N GLY A 89 9.74 8.92 -1.53
CA GLY A 89 9.90 10.26 -0.98
C GLY A 89 9.88 10.29 0.55
N VAL A 90 8.92 9.59 1.17
CA VAL A 90 8.84 9.46 2.64
C VAL A 90 10.10 8.79 3.20
N VAL A 91 10.57 7.71 2.57
CA VAL A 91 11.79 7.01 2.98
C VAL A 91 13.03 7.91 2.87
N LEU A 92 13.20 8.62 1.75
CA LEU A 92 14.34 9.49 1.53
C LEU A 92 14.36 10.66 2.52
N VAL A 93 13.23 11.34 2.74
CA VAL A 93 13.13 12.40 3.75
C VAL A 93 13.39 11.87 5.16
N SER A 94 12.82 10.70 5.47
CA SER A 94 13.01 10.01 6.76
C SER A 94 14.48 9.70 7.03
N LEU A 95 15.24 9.23 6.04
CA LEU A 95 16.63 8.82 6.20
C LEU A 95 17.63 9.98 6.11
N LEU A 96 17.40 10.93 5.20
CA LEU A 96 18.39 11.96 4.86
C LEU A 96 18.18 13.27 5.63
N ALA A 97 16.93 13.62 5.94
CA ALA A 97 16.61 14.91 6.54
C ALA A 97 16.25 14.83 8.03
N LEU A 98 15.82 13.65 8.53
CA LEU A 98 15.26 13.51 9.87
C LEU A 98 16.04 12.50 10.73
N HIS A 99 16.19 12.83 12.01
CA HIS A 99 16.91 12.01 12.99
C HIS A 99 16.07 11.78 14.25
N GLY A 100 16.27 10.62 14.90
CA GLY A 100 15.67 10.30 16.20
C GLY A 100 14.15 10.46 16.24
N GLN A 101 13.66 11.27 17.18
CA GLN A 101 12.22 11.47 17.41
C GLN A 101 11.50 12.14 16.23
N HIS A 102 12.14 13.08 15.53
CA HIS A 102 11.51 13.74 14.38
C HIS A 102 11.20 12.75 13.26
N ARG A 103 12.11 11.79 13.02
CA ARG A 103 11.90 10.70 12.06
C ARG A 103 10.70 9.83 12.44
N LYS A 104 10.63 9.45 13.72
CA LYS A 104 9.52 8.65 14.26
C LYS A 104 8.17 9.34 14.07
N ILE A 105 8.09 10.62 14.47
CA ILE A 105 6.85 11.40 14.37
C ILE A 105 6.44 11.56 12.91
N PHE A 106 7.35 11.94 12.02
CA PHE A 106 7.07 12.11 10.59
C PHE A 106 6.53 10.82 9.94
N CYS A 107 7.23 9.69 10.11
CA CYS A 107 6.79 8.42 9.55
C CYS A 107 5.48 7.93 10.18
N GLY A 108 5.27 8.15 11.49
CA GLY A 108 4.03 7.82 12.17
C GLY A 108 2.86 8.66 11.65
N PHE A 109 3.08 9.95 11.39
CA PHE A 109 2.07 10.84 10.83
C PHE A 109 1.64 10.40 9.44
N ALA A 110 2.61 10.07 8.58
CA ALA A 110 2.35 9.54 7.24
C ALA A 110 1.54 8.24 7.32
N ALA A 111 1.97 7.25 8.11
CA ALA A 111 1.25 5.99 8.28
C ALA A 111 -0.20 6.21 8.79
N THR A 112 -0.37 7.11 9.77
CA THR A 112 -1.67 7.41 10.37
C THR A 112 -2.65 8.02 9.37
N ILE A 113 -2.23 9.03 8.61
CA ILE A 113 -3.10 9.69 7.62
C ILE A 113 -3.61 8.67 6.59
N PHE A 114 -2.71 7.87 6.02
CA PHE A 114 -3.11 6.88 5.01
C PHE A 114 -3.98 5.77 5.59
N SER A 115 -3.73 5.34 6.84
CA SER A 115 -4.61 4.39 7.54
C SER A 115 -6.01 4.96 7.75
N ILE A 116 -6.14 6.25 8.11
CA ILE A 116 -7.45 6.90 8.26
C ILE A 116 -8.17 6.98 6.91
N CYS A 117 -7.47 7.35 5.84
CA CYS A 117 -8.04 7.40 4.49
C CYS A 117 -8.61 6.04 4.05
N MET A 118 -8.03 4.92 4.50
CA MET A 118 -8.59 3.60 4.19
C MET A 118 -9.98 3.37 4.76
N TYR A 119 -10.36 4.03 5.87
CA TYR A 119 -11.71 3.94 6.43
C TYR A 119 -12.78 4.64 5.59
N ALA A 120 -12.40 5.44 4.58
CA ALA A 120 -13.36 5.98 3.62
C ALA A 120 -13.99 4.87 2.76
N SER A 121 -13.27 3.77 2.50
CA SER A 121 -13.79 2.66 1.70
C SER A 121 -15.01 1.97 2.33
N PRO A 122 -14.98 1.50 3.60
CA PRO A 122 -16.18 0.93 4.22
C PRO A 122 -17.31 1.96 4.39
N LEU A 123 -16.98 3.24 4.60
CA LEU A 123 -17.98 4.31 4.70
C LEU A 123 -18.74 4.54 3.38
N SER A 124 -18.08 4.37 2.23
CA SER A 124 -18.69 4.56 0.91
C SER A 124 -19.72 3.50 0.51
N ILE A 125 -19.83 2.41 1.28
CA ILE A 125 -20.73 1.28 1.04
C ILE A 125 -21.93 1.30 2.00
N MET A 126 -21.92 2.14 3.05
CA MET A 126 -23.06 2.42 3.93
C MET A 126 -23.95 3.51 3.35
#